data_AF-A0A1V1TE15-F1
#
_entry.id   AF-A0A1V1TE15-F1
#
_cell.length_a   1.000
_cell.length_b   1.000
_cell.length_c   1.000
_cell.angle_alpha   90.00
_cell.angle_beta   90.00
_cell.angle_gamma   90.00
#
_symmetry.space_group_name_H-M   'P 1'
#
loop_
_entity.id
_entity.type
_entity.pdbx_description
1 polymer ?
#
loop_
_entity_poly.entity_id
_entity_poly.type
_entity_poly.pdbx_seq_one_letter_code
_entity_poly.pdbx_strand_id
1 'polypeptide(L)' 'MAGGLDPLMLKYNASILYDKFLYKEDILGSIAFARANAKSGIISNDEFAKIERGLREVQKEWEADT' A
#
# COMPACT_ATOMS: atom_id res chain seq x y z
N MET A 1 1.88 40.74 1.49
CA MET A 1 3.32 40.55 1.74
C MET A 1 3.68 39.14 1.32
N ALA A 2 4.68 39.01 0.46
CA ALA A 2 5.08 37.76 -0.16
C ALA A 2 5.71 36.79 0.85
N GLY A 3 5.49 35.50 0.60
CA GLY A 3 6.56 34.50 0.62
C GLY A 3 7.01 34.04 2.00
N GLY A 4 6.52 32.86 2.38
CA GLY A 4 7.08 32.09 3.48
C GLY A 4 6.23 30.89 3.81
N LEU A 5 6.01 29.99 2.84
CA LEU A 5 5.70 28.61 3.20
C LEU A 5 6.90 28.14 4.04
N ASP A 6 6.67 28.02 5.35
CA ASP A 6 7.68 27.64 6.32
C ASP A 6 8.43 26.39 5.84
N PRO A 7 9.78 26.34 5.92
CA PRO A 7 10.57 25.15 5.58
C PRO A 7 10.13 23.88 6.34
N LEU A 8 9.38 24.05 7.42
CA LEU A 8 8.72 23.00 8.20
C LEU A 8 7.61 22.27 7.43
N MET A 9 6.88 22.93 6.53
CA MET A 9 5.84 22.28 5.70
C MET A 9 6.45 21.25 4.74
N LEU A 10 7.65 21.52 4.21
CA LEU A 10 8.39 20.57 3.36
C LEU A 10 8.91 19.36 4.15
N LYS A 11 9.29 19.55 5.42
CA LYS A 11 9.70 18.44 6.31
C LYS A 11 8.53 17.55 6.72
N TYR A 12 7.31 18.09 6.79
CA TYR A 12 6.11 17.30 7.08
C TYR A 12 5.70 16.38 5.92
N ASN A 13 6.07 16.74 4.68
CA ASN A 13 5.93 15.88 3.50
C ASN A 13 6.93 14.73 3.44
N ALA A 14 7.94 14.70 4.32
CA ALA A 14 8.97 13.65 4.31
C ALA A 14 8.42 12.25 4.65
N SER A 15 7.22 12.16 5.24
CA SER A 15 6.56 10.88 5.53
C SER A 15 5.79 10.32 4.33
N ILE A 16 5.31 11.16 3.42
CA ILE A 16 4.53 10.69 2.25
C ILE A 16 5.43 9.89 1.30
N LEU A 17 6.67 10.33 1.08
CA LEU A 17 7.64 9.62 0.23
C LEU A 17 8.07 8.27 0.84
N TYR A 18 8.16 8.20 2.18
CA TYR A 18 8.50 6.96 2.89
C TYR A 18 7.32 5.98 2.91
N ASP A 19 6.11 6.45 3.20
CA ASP A 19 4.88 5.66 3.10
C ASP A 19 4.69 5.13 1.67
N LYS A 20 5.06 5.92 0.65
CA LYS A 20 4.98 5.53 -0.76
C LYS A 20 5.81 4.29 -1.13
N PHE A 21 6.94 4.10 -0.46
CA PHE A 21 7.82 2.94 -0.68
C PHE A 21 7.41 1.74 0.16
N LEU A 22 6.98 1.98 1.41
CA LEU A 22 6.60 0.91 2.34
C LEU A 22 5.26 0.25 1.97
N TYR A 23 4.27 0.99 1.46
CA TYR A 23 2.96 0.39 1.14
C TYR A 23 3.07 -0.69 0.05
N LYS A 24 3.96 -0.52 -0.93
CA LYS A 24 4.13 -1.49 -2.02
C LYS A 24 4.63 -2.83 -1.49
N GLU A 25 5.63 -2.78 -0.62
CA GLU A 25 6.20 -3.98 -0.01
C GLU A 25 5.20 -4.66 0.94
N ASP A 26 4.43 -3.90 1.71
CA ASP A 26 3.42 -4.45 2.62
C ASP A 26 2.25 -5.13 1.88
N ILE A 27 1.79 -4.53 0.78
CA ILE A 27 0.77 -5.13 -0.09
C ILE A 27 1.29 -6.43 -0.74
N LEU A 28 2.53 -6.41 -1.26
CA LEU A 28 3.13 -7.60 -1.88
C LEU A 28 3.36 -8.71 -0.85
N GLY A 29 3.82 -8.37 0.35
CA GLY A 29 3.96 -9.29 1.48
C GLY A 29 2.63 -9.92 1.89
N SER A 30 1.57 -9.10 1.96
CA SER A 30 0.20 -9.55 2.25
C SER A 30 -0.34 -10.51 1.18
N ILE A 31 -0.12 -10.23 -0.11
CA ILE A 31 -0.50 -11.12 -1.21
C ILE A 31 0.28 -12.44 -1.12
N ALA A 32 1.59 -12.38 -0.86
CA ALA A 32 2.43 -13.57 -0.73
C ALA A 32 1.98 -14.46 0.44
N PHE A 33 1.66 -13.85 1.58
CA PHE A 33 1.14 -14.55 2.75
C PHE A 33 -0.24 -15.18 2.48
N ALA A 34 -1.17 -14.43 1.87
CA ALA A 34 -2.46 -14.98 1.46
C ALA A 34 -2.30 -16.14 0.47
N ARG A 35 -1.34 -16.07 -0.45
CA ARG A 35 -1.03 -17.15 -1.40
C ARG A 35 -0.48 -18.38 -0.70
N ALA A 36 0.38 -18.20 0.32
CA ALA A 36 0.87 -19.29 1.13
C ALA A 36 -0.26 -19.97 1.91
N ASN A 37 -1.17 -19.18 2.50
CA ASN A 37 -2.36 -19.71 3.19
C ASN A 37 -3.30 -20.48 2.26
N ALA A 38 -3.47 -20.02 1.02
CA ALA A 38 -4.25 -20.73 0.02
C ALA A 38 -3.63 -22.10 -0.34
N LYS A 39 -2.30 -22.14 -0.51
CA LYS A 39 -1.56 -23.39 -0.76
C LYS A 39 -1.63 -24.36 0.43
N SER A 40 -1.63 -23.85 1.65
CA SER A 40 -1.77 -24.64 2.87
C SER A 40 -3.21 -25.07 3.15
N GLY A 41 -4.19 -24.64 2.32
CA GLY A 41 -5.61 -24.96 2.50
C GLY A 41 -6.29 -24.23 3.65
N ILE A 42 -5.66 -23.18 4.19
CA ILE A 42 -6.25 -22.33 5.25
C ILE A 42 -7.37 -21.46 4.69
N ILE A 43 -7.19 -21.00 3.45
CA ILE A 43 -8.21 -20.26 2.69
C ILE A 43 -8.40 -20.92 1.33
N SER A 44 -9.60 -20.79 0.77
CA SER A 44 -9.90 -21.29 -0.58
C SER A 44 -9.25 -20.40 -1.66
N ASN A 45 -9.03 -20.95 -2.86
CA ASN A 45 -8.53 -20.15 -4.00
C ASN A 45 -9.47 -18.98 -4.35
N ASP A 46 -10.79 -19.15 -4.17
CA ASP A 46 -11.78 -18.08 -4.33
C ASP A 46 -11.62 -16.96 -3.29
N GLU A 47 -11.30 -17.32 -2.04
CA GLU A 47 -11.05 -16.35 -0.97
C GLU A 47 -9.75 -15.60 -1.22
N PHE A 48 -8.70 -16.32 -1.61
CA PHE A 48 -7.45 -15.72 -2.06
C PHE A 48 -7.65 -14.73 -3.21
N ALA A 49 -8.42 -15.10 -4.24
CA ALA A 49 -8.68 -14.22 -5.38
C ALA A 49 -9.42 -12.93 -4.97
N LYS A 50 -10.34 -13.00 -3.99
CA LYS A 50 -11.00 -11.81 -3.44
C LYS A 50 -10.03 -10.93 -2.67
N ILE A 51 -9.15 -11.52 -1.85
CA ILE A 51 -8.13 -10.81 -1.08
C ILE A 51 -7.11 -10.14 -2.01
N GLU A 52 -6.59 -10.87 -2.99
CA GLU A 52 -5.65 -10.32 -3.98
C GLU A 52 -6.27 -9.15 -4.73
N ARG A 53 -7.53 -9.28 -5.16
CA ARG A 53 -8.24 -8.18 -5.86
C ARG A 53 -8.34 -6.94 -4.98
N GLY A 54 -8.79 -7.09 -3.73
CA GLY A 54 -8.91 -5.96 -2.81
C GLY A 54 -7.58 -5.28 -2.52
N LEU A 55 -6.51 -6.06 -2.29
CA LEU A 55 -5.15 -5.52 -2.08
C LEU A 55 -4.62 -4.77 -3.30
N ARG A 56 -4.92 -5.25 -4.52
CA ARG A 56 -4.57 -4.53 -5.76
C ARG A 56 -5.42 -3.28 -6.00
N GLU A 57 -6.68 -3.26 -5.56
CA GLU A 57 -7.52 -2.06 -5.60
C GLU A 57 -6.94 -0.98 -4.68
N VAL A 58 -6.62 -1.34 -3.43
CA VAL A 58 -5.92 -0.45 -2.49
C VAL A 58 -4.60 0.04 -3.08
N GLN A 59 -3.80 -0.84 -3.70
CA GLN A 59 -2.56 -0.44 -4.36
C GLN A 59 -2.80 0.65 -5.42
N LYS A 60 -3.84 0.50 -6.24
CA LYS A 60 -4.20 1.48 -7.28
C LYS A 60 -4.69 2.80 -6.70
N GLU A 61 -5.49 2.75 -5.63
CA GLU A 61 -5.95 3.96 -4.93
C GLU A 61 -4.75 4.76 -4.41
N TRP A 62 -3.78 4.08 -3.79
CA TRP A 62 -2.55 4.72 -3.30
C TRP A 62 -1.62 5.20 -4.42
N GLU A 63 -1.63 4.55 -5.58
CA GLU A 63 -0.90 5.02 -6.78
C GLU A 63 -1.58 6.22 -7.46
N ALA A 64 -2.91 6.32 -7.38
CA ALA A 64 -3.69 7.39 -8.01
C ALA A 64 -3.80 8.65 -7.15
N ASP A 65 -3.77 8.54 -5.82
CA ASP A 65 -3.85 9.65 -4.87
C ASP A 65 -2.48 10.34 -4.63
N THR A 66 -1.49 10.13 -5.51
CA THR A 66 -0.20 10.82 -5.46
C THR A 66 0.33 11.25 -6.82
#